data_AF-A0A366LKD8-F1
#
_entry.id   AF-A0A366LKD8-F1
#
_cell.length_a   1.000
_cell.length_b   1.000
_cell.length_c   1.000
_cell.angle_alpha   90.00
_cell.angle_beta   90.00
_cell.angle_gamma   90.00
#
_symmetry.space_group_name_H-M   'P 1'
#
loop_
_entity.id
_entity.type
_entity.pdbx_description
1 polymer ?
#
loop_
_entity_poly.entity_id
_entity_poly.type
_entity_poly.pdbx_seq_one_letter_code
_entity_poly.pdbx_strand_id
1 'polypeptide(L)'
;MVAGLEVEASGLDAAWVRVRDSADLTSGGVLVSRQGFSAFVAGALAGEVRPVERQGLALVEVGDLAERSRWLVTTYESWMAFLVRAQRGDFDEFALPRRM
;
A
#
# COMPACT_ATOMS: atom_id res chain seq x y z
N MET A 1 11.86 12.61 8.17
CA MET A 1 11.33 11.41 7.50
C MET A 1 9.90 11.72 7.13
N VAL A 2 9.52 11.57 5.87
CA VAL A 2 8.15 11.87 5.43
C VAL A 2 7.28 10.72 5.88
N ALA A 3 6.30 10.99 6.75
CA ALA A 3 5.32 9.98 7.14
C ALA A 3 4.52 9.53 5.92
N GLY A 4 4.35 8.22 5.75
CA GLY A 4 3.56 7.69 4.64
C GLY A 4 3.75 6.19 4.42
N LEU A 5 2.94 5.68 3.51
CA LEU A 5 3.13 4.32 2.99
C LEU A 5 4.34 4.28 2.06
N GLU A 6 5.23 3.34 2.34
CA GLU A 6 6.42 3.02 1.56
C GLU A 6 6.20 1.73 0.79
N VAL A 7 6.72 1.69 -0.44
CA VAL A 7 6.63 0.55 -1.34
C VAL A 7 8.03 0.19 -1.77
N GLU A 8 8.39 -1.08 -1.64
CA GLU A 8 9.69 -1.61 -2.05
C GLU A 8 9.53 -2.93 -2.81
N ALA A 9 10.53 -3.32 -3.60
CA ALA A 9 10.54 -4.63 -4.22
C ALA A 9 10.56 -5.72 -3.14
N SER A 10 9.69 -6.73 -3.24
CA SER A 10 9.77 -7.86 -2.32
C SER A 10 10.96 -8.72 -2.73
N GLY A 11 11.85 -9.08 -1.81
CA GLY A 11 12.96 -9.98 -2.11
C GLY A 11 12.58 -11.42 -2.50
N LEU A 12 11.28 -11.69 -2.77
CA LEU A 12 10.78 -12.99 -3.23
C LEU A 12 11.01 -13.16 -4.74
N ASP A 13 10.41 -12.27 -5.54
CA ASP A 13 10.64 -12.15 -6.98
C ASP A 13 10.15 -10.77 -7.49
N ALA A 14 10.38 -10.49 -8.77
CA ALA A 14 10.05 -9.21 -9.40
C ALA A 14 8.54 -8.92 -9.54
N ALA A 15 7.67 -9.92 -9.39
CA ALA A 15 6.21 -9.79 -9.50
C ALA A 15 5.55 -9.33 -8.19
N TRP A 16 6.30 -9.25 -7.09
CA TRP A 16 5.78 -8.90 -5.77
C TRP A 16 6.43 -7.63 -5.22
N VAL A 17 5.62 -6.83 -4.54
CA VAL A 17 6.07 -5.64 -3.81
C VAL A 17 5.67 -5.76 -2.35
N ARG A 18 6.38 -5.03 -1.50
CA ARG A 18 6.08 -4.91 -0.09
C ARG A 18 5.61 -3.49 0.19
N VAL A 19 4.47 -3.38 0.87
CA VAL A 19 3.90 -2.12 1.32
C VAL A 19 4.00 -2.05 2.83
N ARG A 20 4.51 -0.95 3.39
CA ARG A 20 4.58 -0.74 4.85
C ARG A 20 4.31 0.72 5.19
N ASP A 21 3.90 1.00 6.42
CA ASP A 21 3.90 2.38 6.91
C ASP A 21 5.30 2.71 7.45
N SER A 22 5.84 3.87 7.06
CA SER A 22 7.11 4.39 7.58
C SER A 22 7.14 4.52 9.12
N ALA A 23 5.98 4.75 9.74
CA ALA A 23 5.83 4.87 11.18
C ALA A 23 5.72 3.51 11.89
N ASP A 24 5.40 2.45 11.16
CA ASP A 24 5.36 1.09 11.70
C ASP A 24 6.70 0.38 11.47
N LEU A 25 7.62 0.61 12.40
CA LEU A 25 8.94 -0.04 12.41
C LEU A 25 8.90 -1.50 12.86
N THR A 26 7.73 -1.98 13.30
CA THR A 26 7.57 -3.30 13.91
C THR A 26 6.99 -4.33 12.96
N SER A 27 6.21 -3.92 11.95
CA SER A 27 5.73 -4.83 10.93
C SER A 27 6.74 -5.04 9.81
N GLY A 28 6.79 -6.27 9.30
CA GLY A 28 7.54 -6.61 8.09
C GLY A 28 6.85 -6.18 6.79
N GLY A 29 5.84 -5.31 6.87
CA GLY A 29 4.98 -4.91 5.76
C GLY A 29 4.05 -6.01 5.24
N VAL A 30 3.18 -5.62 4.32
CA VAL A 30 2.25 -6.48 3.60
C VAL A 30 2.81 -6.79 2.22
N LEU A 31 2.83 -8.06 1.85
CA LEU A 31 3.22 -8.50 0.51
C LEU A 31 2.00 -8.52 -0.41
N VAL A 32 2.17 -7.94 -1.59
CA VAL A 32 1.12 -7.81 -2.59
C VAL A 32 1.73 -8.03 -3.97
N SER A 33 1.00 -8.69 -4.86
CA SER A 33 1.44 -8.82 -6.25
C SER A 33 1.44 -7.45 -6.92
N ARG A 34 2.26 -7.21 -7.94
CA ARG A 34 2.21 -5.96 -8.72
C ARG A 34 0.83 -5.71 -9.32
N GLN A 35 0.13 -6.79 -9.71
CA GLN A 35 -1.25 -6.70 -10.19
C GLN A 35 -2.21 -6.23 -9.09
N GLY A 36 -2.17 -6.88 -7.92
CA GLY A 36 -2.97 -6.49 -6.75
C GLY A 36 -2.65 -5.08 -6.28
N PHE A 37 -1.37 -4.70 -6.29
CA PHE A 37 -0.92 -3.35 -5.94
C PHE A 37 -1.46 -2.30 -6.94
N SER A 38 -1.47 -2.61 -8.23
CA SER A 38 -2.05 -1.72 -9.25
C SER A 38 -3.54 -1.52 -9.04
N ALA A 39 -4.28 -2.60 -8.76
CA ALA A 39 -5.70 -2.53 -8.44
C ALA A 39 -5.95 -1.76 -7.15
N PHE A 40 -5.12 -1.97 -6.12
CA PHE A 40 -5.17 -1.27 -4.85
C PHE A 40 -4.97 0.24 -5.03
N VAL A 41 -3.94 0.69 -5.74
CA VAL A 41 -3.69 2.12 -6.00
C VAL A 41 -4.86 2.73 -6.78
N ALA A 42 -5.36 2.04 -7.81
CA ALA A 42 -6.51 2.52 -8.58
C ALA A 42 -7.77 2.66 -7.70
N GLY A 43 -8.09 1.64 -6.90
CA GLY A 43 -9.23 1.65 -5.99
C GLY A 43 -9.09 2.70 -4.88
N ALA A 44 -7.88 2.93 -4.37
CA ALA A 44 -7.61 3.98 -3.39
C ALA A 44 -7.87 5.38 -3.97
N LEU A 45 -7.39 5.64 -5.20
CA LEU A 45 -7.63 6.91 -5.90
C LEU A 45 -9.09 7.12 -6.28
N ALA A 46 -9.81 6.04 -6.63
CA ALA A 46 -11.25 6.07 -6.89
C ALA A 46 -12.09 6.21 -5.61
N GLY A 47 -11.49 6.06 -4.43
CA GLY A 47 -12.19 6.07 -3.14
C GLY A 47 -12.99 4.79 -2.87
N GLU A 48 -12.71 3.71 -3.60
CA GLU A 48 -13.27 2.36 -3.41
C GLU A 48 -12.54 1.61 -2.28
N VAL A 49 -11.23 1.84 -2.16
CA VAL A 49 -10.44 1.37 -1.03
C VAL A 49 -10.34 2.48 0.00
N ARG A 50 -10.82 2.23 1.21
CA ARG A 50 -10.79 3.17 2.33
C ARG A 50 -10.27 2.49 3.59
N PRO A 51 -9.50 3.19 4.42
CA PRO A 51 -9.11 2.66 5.71
C PRO A 51 -10.33 2.48 6.61
N VAL A 52 -10.33 1.41 7.39
CA VAL A 52 -11.26 1.19 8.48
C VAL A 52 -10.61 1.67 9.77
N GLU A 53 -11.28 2.59 10.47
CA GLU A 53 -10.79 3.06 11.76
C GLU A 53 -10.99 2.00 12.86
N ARG A 54 -9.92 1.75 13.61
CA ARG A 54 -9.92 0.90 14.80
C ARG A 54 -9.00 1.49 15.85
N GLN A 55 -9.56 1.89 16.99
CA GLN A 55 -8.79 2.33 18.17
C GLN A 55 -7.77 3.46 17.87
N GLY A 56 -8.13 4.41 17.01
CA GLY A 56 -7.25 5.53 16.63
C GLY A 56 -6.23 5.19 15.55
N LEU A 57 -6.25 3.97 15.00
CA LEU A 57 -5.48 3.54 13.85
C LEU A 57 -6.37 3.35 12.63
N ALA A 58 -5.76 3.38 11.45
CA ALA A 58 -6.39 3.11 10.18
C ALA A 58 -5.91 1.74 9.66
N LEU A 59 -6.81 0.84 9.30
CA LEU A 59 -6.48 -0.46 8.70
C LEU A 59 -6.90 -0.46 7.24
N VAL A 60 -5.98 -0.84 6.36
CA VAL A 60 -6.23 -0.91 4.91
C VAL A 60 -5.96 -2.33 4.43
N GLU A 61 -6.88 -2.91 3.67
CA GLU A 61 -6.67 -4.21 3.03
C GLU A 61 -5.87 -4.01 1.74
N VAL A 62 -4.67 -4.58 1.68
CA VAL A 62 -3.70 -4.39 0.57
C VAL A 62 -3.09 -5.70 0.07
N GLY A 63 -3.07 -6.76 0.89
CA GLY A 63 -2.32 -7.97 0.59
C GLY A 63 -3.09 -9.04 -0.17
N ASP A 64 -2.36 -9.76 -1.04
CA ASP A 64 -2.88 -10.92 -1.79
C ASP A 64 -2.46 -12.26 -1.15
N LEU A 65 -1.41 -12.26 -0.33
CA LEU A 65 -0.82 -13.47 0.22
C LEU A 65 -1.48 -13.87 1.55
N ALA A 66 -2.30 -14.92 1.53
CA ALA A 66 -3.07 -15.38 2.69
C ALA A 66 -2.22 -15.88 3.88
N GLU A 67 -0.97 -16.27 3.64
CA GLU A 67 -0.05 -16.74 4.69
C GLU A 67 0.46 -15.61 5.60
N ARG A 68 0.26 -14.34 5.22
CA ARG A 68 0.61 -13.15 6.03
C ARG A 68 -0.61 -12.25 6.21
N SER A 69 -0.50 -11.26 7.10
CA SER A 69 -1.55 -10.25 7.25
C SER A 69 -1.76 -9.52 5.91
N ARG A 70 -3.00 -9.55 5.41
CA ARG A 70 -3.45 -8.71 4.30
C ARG A 70 -3.71 -7.25 4.68
N TRP A 71 -3.70 -6.98 5.98
CA TRP A 71 -4.01 -5.68 6.55
C TRP A 71 -2.73 -4.89 6.80
N LEU A 72 -2.71 -3.69 6.26
CA LEU A 72 -1.73 -2.66 6.53
C LEU A 72 -2.28 -1.77 7.64
N VAL A 73 -1.55 -1.70 8.75
CA VAL A 73 -1.84 -0.77 9.83
C VAL A 73 -1.15 0.54 9.50
N THR A 74 -1.90 1.64 9.52
CA THR A 74 -1.42 2.97 9.13
C THR A 74 -2.10 4.05 9.97
N THR A 75 -1.71 5.31 9.75
CA THR A 75 -2.39 6.48 10.29
C THR A 75 -3.18 7.19 9.19
N TYR A 76 -4.15 8.02 9.58
CA TYR A 76 -4.87 8.84 8.60
C TYR A 76 -3.92 9.81 7.86
N GLU A 77 -2.92 10.36 8.55
CA GLU A 77 -1.90 11.23 7.95
C GLU A 77 -1.09 10.47 6.88
N SER A 78 -0.56 9.29 7.23
CA SER A 78 0.18 8.43 6.29
C SER A 78 -0.68 8.02 5.08
N TRP A 79 -1.97 7.74 5.30
CA TRP A 79 -2.92 7.44 4.24
C TRP A 79 -3.14 8.62 3.29
N MET A 80 -3.34 9.82 3.82
CA MET A 80 -3.50 11.02 3.00
C MET A 80 -2.23 11.35 2.22
N ALA A 81 -1.05 11.20 2.83
CA ALA A 81 0.23 11.35 2.16
C ALA A 81 0.40 10.32 1.03
N PHE A 82 -0.02 9.07 1.25
CA PHE A 82 -0.04 8.03 0.22
C PHE A 82 -0.91 8.42 -0.98
N LEU A 83 -2.14 8.92 -0.75
CA LEU A 83 -3.02 9.33 -1.84
C LEU A 83 -2.42 10.46 -2.69
N VAL A 84 -1.81 11.46 -2.04
CA VAL A 84 -1.14 12.58 -2.74
C VAL A 84 0.03 12.07 -3.60
N ARG A 85 0.84 11.15 -3.08
CA ARG A 85 1.96 10.53 -3.81
C ARG A 85 1.47 9.66 -4.97
N ALA A 86 0.42 8.88 -4.76
CA ALA A 86 -0.21 8.07 -5.80
C ALA A 86 -0.77 8.92 -6.94
N GLN A 87 -1.37 10.08 -6.64
CA GLN A 87 -1.83 11.02 -7.67
C GLN A 87 -0.68 11.61 -8.51
N ARG A 88 0.54 11.70 -7.94
CA ARG A 88 1.74 12.20 -8.61
C ARG A 88 2.48 11.15 -9.44
N GLY A 89 2.06 9.89 -9.36
CA GLY A 89 2.74 8.78 -10.06
C GLY A 89 3.96 8.23 -9.32
N ASP A 90 4.14 8.55 -8.03
CA ASP A 90 5.29 8.08 -7.22
C ASP A 90 5.39 6.55 -7.11
N PHE A 91 4.34 5.82 -7.48
CA PHE A 91 4.27 4.36 -7.40
C PHE A 91 4.19 3.67 -8.78
N ASP A 92 4.34 4.42 -9.87
CA ASP A 92 4.19 3.89 -11.23
C ASP A 92 5.23 2.80 -11.55
N GLU A 93 6.42 2.85 -10.95
CA GLU A 93 7.45 1.82 -11.11
C GLU A 93 7.07 0.47 -10.47
N PHE A 94 6.16 0.48 -9.50
CA PHE A 94 5.68 -0.69 -8.78
C PHE A 94 4.34 -1.20 -9.34
N ALA A 95 3.57 -0.31 -9.98
CA ALA A 95 2.36 -0.65 -10.69
C ALA A 95 2.65 -1.28 -12.05
N LEU A 96 1.71 -2.07 -12.56
CA LEU A 96 1.69 -2.49 -13.96
C LEU A 96 1.28 -1.29 -14.81
N PRO A 97 1.80 -1.19 -16.06
CA PRO A 97 1.37 -0.15 -16.98
C PRO A 97 -0.15 -0.21 -17.14
N ARG A 98 -0.84 0.93 -16.93
CA ARG A 98 -2.25 1.06 -17.27
C ARG A 98 -2.37 0.80 -18.77
N ARG A 99 -2.92 -0.34 -19.17
CA ARG A 99 -3.38 -0.54 -20.55
C ARG A 99 -4.53 0.45 -20.76
N MET A 100 -4.25 1.54 -21.47
CA MET A 100 -5.25 2.42 -22.07
C MET A 100 -6.03 1.66 -23.14
#